data_AF-A0AAX6GZC3-F1
#
_entry.id   AF-A0AAX6GZC3-F1
#
_cell.length_a   1.000
_cell.length_b   1.000
_cell.length_c   1.000
_cell.angle_alpha   90.00
_cell.angle_beta   90.00
_cell.angle_gamma   90.00
#
_symmetry.space_group_name_H-M   'P 1'
#
loop_
_entity.id
_entity.type
_entity.pdbx_description
1 polymer ?
#
loop_
_entity_poly.entity_id
_entity_poly.type
_entity_poly.pdbx_seq_one_letter_code
_entity_poly.pdbx_strand_id
1 'polypeptide(L)'
;MEAVREKVICFLKDKVFPLKGELLKPQVEMERHVTDLVKRSLQDVTGAEFKLFMDFLKSFSIFGDSAPPEHIQELIEIIEGQADLDAQFNVSDIDHIDRLVSCMQMALPYFMRGSSSSKFLNYFNKHIIPVFDKFPEERKLELLKTLAGYSSYAPAQDSRQLLPSIVQLLKKYMPRRKTEDANLNYVECLLYTFHHLSHKTPNSTNSLCGYKIVTGQPSDRLGEDFSENYKDFTERLSTIEEIVKVSMKKLTQGMTEHNKAISAAKTEDAKAQIKQEQQKSTTGLRVCNNTIHDTAAAFKIPYIYW
;
A
#
# COMPACT_ATOMS: atom_id res chain seq x y z
N MET A 1 4.12 -28.49 24.19
CA MET A 1 4.13 -27.10 24.70
C MET A 1 3.32 -26.18 23.80
N GLU A 2 3.44 -26.31 22.47
CA GLU A 2 2.64 -25.59 21.47
C GLU A 2 1.11 -25.72 21.66
N ALA A 3 0.59 -26.94 21.86
CA ALA A 3 -0.85 -27.14 22.09
C ALA A 3 -1.38 -26.44 23.37
N VAL A 4 -0.52 -26.17 24.36
CA VAL A 4 -0.90 -25.40 25.55
C VAL A 4 -0.87 -23.90 25.23
N ARG A 5 0.17 -23.44 24.53
CA ARG A 5 0.30 -22.06 24.05
C ARG A 5 -0.91 -21.65 23.20
N GLU A 6 -1.27 -22.46 22.21
CA GLU A 6 -2.43 -22.22 21.35
C GLU A 6 -3.72 -22.12 22.17
N LYS A 7 -3.97 -23.07 23.09
CA LYS A 7 -5.15 -23.04 23.97
C LYS A 7 -5.20 -21.81 24.85
N VAL A 8 -4.05 -21.36 25.39
CA VAL A 8 -3.97 -20.14 26.20
C VAL A 8 -4.28 -18.91 25.34
N ILE A 9 -3.74 -18.83 24.13
CA ILE A 9 -4.00 -17.71 23.21
C ILE A 9 -5.48 -17.68 22.79
N CYS A 10 -6.09 -18.83 22.49
CA CYS A 10 -7.53 -18.93 22.26
C CYS A 10 -8.34 -18.51 23.48
N PHE A 11 -7.95 -18.94 24.69
CA PHE A 11 -8.61 -18.52 25.92
C PHE A 11 -8.53 -17.01 26.14
N LEU A 12 -7.37 -16.39 25.91
CA LEU A 12 -7.20 -14.94 25.99
C LEU A 12 -8.18 -14.24 25.04
N LYS A 13 -8.20 -14.64 23.77
CA LYS A 13 -9.08 -14.07 22.75
C LYS A 13 -10.57 -14.25 23.08
N ASP A 14 -10.98 -15.46 23.45
CA ASP A 14 -12.40 -15.82 23.52
C ASP A 14 -13.03 -15.53 24.90
N LYS A 15 -12.21 -15.47 25.96
CA LYS A 15 -12.69 -15.32 27.35
C LYS A 15 -12.19 -14.04 28.01
N VAL A 16 -10.94 -13.65 27.79
CA VAL A 16 -10.36 -12.47 28.45
C VAL A 16 -10.68 -11.18 27.70
N PHE A 17 -10.53 -11.14 26.36
CA PHE A 17 -10.73 -9.90 25.60
C PHE A 17 -12.15 -9.33 25.71
N PRO A 18 -13.22 -10.15 25.73
CA PRO A 18 -14.58 -9.63 25.89
C PRO A 18 -14.82 -9.05 27.28
N LEU A 19 -14.18 -9.61 28.31
CA LEU A 19 -14.39 -9.25 29.72
C LEU A 19 -13.31 -8.32 30.28
N LYS A 20 -12.36 -7.84 29.45
CA LYS A 20 -11.19 -7.07 29.90
C LYS A 20 -11.55 -5.84 30.74
N GLY A 21 -12.68 -5.17 30.44
CA GLY A 21 -13.12 -3.98 31.17
C GLY A 21 -13.58 -4.27 32.61
N GLU A 22 -13.97 -5.51 32.89
CA GLU A 22 -14.33 -6.00 34.22
C GLU A 22 -13.14 -6.64 34.93
N LEU A 23 -12.31 -7.40 34.19
CA LEU A 23 -11.19 -8.18 34.73
C LEU A 23 -9.94 -7.34 35.01
N LEU A 24 -9.58 -6.40 34.13
CA LEU A 24 -8.35 -5.62 34.26
C LEU A 24 -8.63 -4.41 35.18
N LYS A 25 -8.38 -4.60 36.48
CA LYS A 25 -8.52 -3.56 37.51
C LYS A 25 -7.29 -3.53 38.44
N PRO A 26 -6.74 -2.35 38.76
CA PRO A 26 -7.05 -1.03 38.19
C PRO A 26 -6.72 -0.95 36.70
N GLN A 27 -7.59 -0.32 35.91
CA GLN A 27 -7.60 -0.50 34.45
C GLN A 27 -6.29 -0.10 33.77
N VAL A 28 -5.82 1.14 33.99
CA VAL A 28 -4.63 1.66 33.33
C VAL A 28 -3.38 0.85 33.71
N GLU A 29 -3.23 0.50 34.99
CA GLU A 29 -2.10 -0.26 35.52
C GLU A 29 -2.05 -1.68 34.94
N MET A 30 -3.21 -2.34 34.87
CA MET A 30 -3.32 -3.68 34.32
C MET A 30 -3.16 -3.70 32.79
N GLU A 31 -3.72 -2.72 32.07
CA GLU A 31 -3.49 -2.58 30.62
C GLU A 31 -2.00 -2.36 30.32
N ARG A 32 -1.30 -1.55 31.15
CA ARG A 32 0.15 -1.36 31.05
C ARG A 32 0.93 -2.64 31.35
N HIS A 33 0.59 -3.33 32.43
CA HIS A 33 1.23 -4.60 32.78
C HIS A 33 1.08 -5.65 31.68
N VAL A 34 -0.12 -5.79 31.11
CA VAL A 34 -0.37 -6.71 29.99
C VAL A 34 0.41 -6.30 28.74
N THR A 35 0.52 -5.00 28.46
CA THR A 35 1.34 -4.49 27.35
C THR A 35 2.80 -4.93 27.48
N ASP A 36 3.38 -4.83 28.68
CA ASP A 36 4.75 -5.28 28.94
C ASP A 36 4.92 -6.79 28.79
N LEU A 37 3.92 -7.58 29.21
CA LEU A 37 3.92 -9.03 29.02
C LEU A 37 3.84 -9.41 27.54
N VAL A 38 3.00 -8.72 26.76
CA VAL A 38 2.91 -8.92 25.31
C VAL A 38 4.27 -8.64 24.68
N LYS A 39 4.89 -7.49 24.95
CA LYS A 39 6.21 -7.11 24.42
C LYS A 39 7.28 -8.18 24.68
N ARG A 40 7.30 -8.78 25.89
CA ARG A 40 8.23 -9.88 26.25
C ARG A 40 7.95 -11.17 25.48
N SER A 41 6.71 -11.37 25.06
CA SER A 41 6.27 -12.58 24.37
C SER A 41 6.52 -12.55 22.86
N LEU A 42 6.93 -11.40 22.29
CA LEU A 42 7.04 -11.19 20.83
C LEU A 42 8.26 -11.85 20.16
N GLN A 43 9.25 -12.32 20.93
CA GLN A 43 10.48 -12.88 20.35
C GLN A 43 10.25 -14.13 19.48
N ASP A 44 9.22 -14.92 19.80
CA ASP A 44 8.88 -16.15 19.09
C ASP A 44 7.36 -16.22 18.92
N VAL A 45 6.84 -15.44 17.97
CA VAL A 45 5.41 -15.40 17.62
C VAL A 45 5.20 -15.65 16.14
N THR A 46 4.16 -16.40 15.82
CA THR A 46 3.68 -16.50 14.44
C THR A 46 2.98 -15.19 14.02
N GLY A 47 2.82 -14.96 12.72
CA GLY A 47 2.08 -13.77 12.23
C GLY A 47 0.64 -13.69 12.75
N ALA A 48 -0.03 -14.84 12.92
CA ALA A 48 -1.38 -14.89 13.46
C ALA A 48 -1.45 -14.52 14.95
N GLU A 49 -0.48 -15.00 15.74
CA GLU A 49 -0.34 -14.64 17.15
C GLU A 49 0.00 -13.16 17.32
N PHE A 50 0.93 -12.64 16.50
CA PHE A 50 1.28 -11.22 16.52
C PHE A 50 0.07 -10.34 16.24
N LYS A 51 -0.70 -10.66 15.19
CA LYS A 51 -1.94 -9.95 14.88
C LYS A 51 -2.93 -9.98 16.04
N LEU A 52 -3.11 -11.14 16.67
CA LEU A 52 -4.01 -11.29 17.82
C LEU A 52 -3.56 -10.42 19.00
N PHE A 53 -2.26 -10.36 19.29
CA PHE A 53 -1.72 -9.50 20.33
C PHE A 53 -1.92 -8.02 20.00
N MET A 54 -1.69 -7.60 18.76
CA MET A 54 -1.88 -6.21 18.34
C MET A 54 -3.35 -5.79 18.35
N ASP A 55 -4.26 -6.68 17.94
CA ASP A 55 -5.71 -6.47 18.08
C ASP A 55 -6.11 -6.36 19.56
N PHE A 56 -5.44 -7.09 20.46
CA PHE A 56 -5.67 -6.98 21.89
C PHE A 56 -5.24 -5.63 22.44
N LEU A 57 -3.99 -5.23 22.17
CA LEU A 57 -3.43 -3.97 22.64
C LEU A 57 -4.27 -2.81 22.13
N LYS A 58 -4.66 -2.81 20.85
CA LYS A 58 -5.54 -1.79 20.26
C LYS A 58 -6.89 -1.67 21.00
N SER A 59 -7.35 -2.73 21.66
CA SER A 59 -8.61 -2.70 22.41
C SER A 59 -8.51 -2.05 23.79
N PHE A 60 -7.30 -1.74 24.27
CA PHE A 60 -7.08 -1.09 25.56
C PHE A 60 -7.39 0.40 25.51
N SER A 61 -7.91 0.92 26.63
CA SER A 61 -8.24 2.34 26.76
C SER A 61 -7.01 3.23 26.61
N ILE A 62 -5.84 2.78 27.08
CA ILE A 62 -4.56 3.49 26.93
C ILE A 62 -4.13 3.67 25.46
N PHE A 63 -4.69 2.90 24.52
CA PHE A 63 -4.41 2.98 23.08
C PHE A 63 -5.63 3.40 22.24
N GLY A 64 -6.73 3.80 22.89
CA GLY A 64 -7.98 4.21 22.26
C GLY A 64 -7.86 5.50 21.42
N ASP A 65 -8.99 5.99 20.93
CA ASP A 65 -9.02 7.13 19.98
C ASP A 65 -8.48 8.43 20.59
N SER A 66 -8.67 8.63 21.91
CA SER A 66 -8.16 9.79 22.66
C SER A 66 -6.79 9.55 23.31
N ALA A 67 -6.09 8.47 22.96
CA ALA A 67 -4.78 8.17 23.52
C ALA A 67 -3.73 9.23 23.12
N PRO A 68 -2.78 9.54 24.01
CA PRO A 68 -1.64 10.40 23.69
C PRO A 68 -0.82 9.86 22.50
N PRO A 69 -0.22 10.74 21.67
CA PRO A 69 0.61 10.33 20.52
C PRO A 69 1.73 9.34 20.90
N GLU A 70 2.28 9.46 22.11
CA GLU A 70 3.37 8.60 22.61
C GLU A 70 2.92 7.14 22.74
N HIS A 71 1.66 6.90 23.14
CA HIS A 71 1.11 5.55 23.23
C HIS A 71 0.85 4.95 21.85
N ILE A 72 0.46 5.77 20.87
CA ILE A 72 0.32 5.30 19.49
C ILE A 72 1.69 5.00 18.88
N GLN A 73 2.69 5.83 19.18
CA GLN A 73 4.07 5.59 18.78
C GLN A 73 4.62 4.29 19.37
N GLU A 74 4.29 3.98 20.63
CA GLU A 74 4.66 2.71 21.26
C GLU A 74 4.12 1.49 20.50
N LEU A 75 2.87 1.53 20.00
CA LEU A 75 2.34 0.45 19.16
C LEU A 75 3.08 0.32 17.83
N ILE A 76 3.47 1.44 17.24
CA ILE A 76 4.24 1.43 15.99
C ILE A 76 5.63 0.84 16.22
N GLU A 77 6.30 1.19 17.30
CA GLU A 77 7.61 0.64 17.65
C GLU A 77 7.56 -0.88 17.84
N ILE A 78 6.46 -1.41 18.40
CA ILE A 78 6.23 -2.85 18.45
C ILE A 78 6.15 -3.46 17.05
N ILE A 79 5.39 -2.84 16.14
CA ILE A 79 5.23 -3.32 14.76
C ILE A 79 6.53 -3.21 13.96
N GLU A 80 7.27 -2.12 14.11
CA GLU A 80 8.59 -1.89 13.51
C GLU A 80 9.61 -2.91 14.02
N GLY A 81 9.61 -3.19 15.33
CA GLY A 81 10.46 -4.22 15.92
C GLY A 81 10.13 -5.61 15.37
N GLN A 82 8.85 -5.93 15.18
CA GLN A 82 8.44 -7.20 14.59
C GLN A 82 8.81 -7.30 13.09
N ALA A 83 8.75 -6.18 12.36
CA ALA A 83 9.11 -6.14 10.94
C ALA A 83 10.62 -6.32 10.69
N ASP A 84 11.44 -6.13 11.73
CA ASP A 84 12.89 -6.24 11.70
C ASP A 84 13.50 -5.43 10.55
N LEU A 85 13.24 -4.12 10.57
CA LEU A 85 13.66 -3.18 9.52
C LEU A 85 15.18 -2.93 9.49
N ASP A 86 15.92 -3.43 10.49
CA ASP A 86 17.38 -3.34 10.56
C ASP A 86 18.07 -4.62 10.03
N ALA A 87 17.30 -5.69 9.77
CA ALA A 87 17.84 -6.93 9.21
C ALA A 87 18.36 -6.75 7.78
N GLN A 88 19.34 -7.58 7.43
CA GLN A 88 19.80 -7.67 6.05
C GLN A 88 18.70 -8.24 5.15
N PHE A 89 18.22 -7.45 4.19
CA PHE A 89 17.19 -7.88 3.28
C PHE A 89 17.67 -8.98 2.30
N ASN A 90 16.89 -10.06 2.18
CA ASN A 90 17.09 -11.11 1.19
C ASN A 90 15.80 -11.34 0.39
N VAL A 91 15.85 -11.18 -0.93
CA VAL A 91 14.68 -11.37 -1.81
C VAL A 91 14.16 -12.81 -1.86
N SER A 92 14.99 -13.78 -1.48
CA SER A 92 14.60 -15.20 -1.37
C SER A 92 13.96 -15.54 -0.02
N ASP A 93 14.03 -14.64 0.96
CA ASP A 93 13.40 -14.82 2.26
C ASP A 93 11.93 -14.41 2.22
N ILE A 94 11.09 -15.35 1.79
CA ILE A 94 9.64 -15.13 1.63
C ILE A 94 8.98 -14.84 2.99
N ASP A 95 9.46 -15.45 4.07
CA ASP A 95 8.90 -15.25 5.41
C ASP A 95 9.16 -13.83 5.91
N HIS A 96 10.35 -13.27 5.64
CA HIS A 96 10.64 -11.86 5.95
C HIS A 96 9.76 -10.91 5.14
N ILE A 97 9.56 -11.21 3.85
CA ILE A 97 8.70 -10.39 2.97
C ILE A 97 7.23 -10.42 3.45
N ASP A 98 6.70 -11.59 3.80
CA ASP A 98 5.33 -11.74 4.30
C ASP A 98 5.13 -11.06 5.63
N ARG A 99 6.14 -11.14 6.51
CA ARG A 99 6.15 -10.43 7.77
C ARG A 99 6.17 -8.91 7.56
N LEU A 100 7.03 -8.41 6.67
CA LEU A 100 7.11 -6.99 6.33
C LEU A 100 5.76 -6.48 5.83
N VAL A 101 5.14 -7.16 4.87
CA VAL A 101 3.84 -6.77 4.32
C VAL A 101 2.76 -6.78 5.41
N SER A 102 2.72 -7.83 6.23
CA SER A 102 1.74 -7.95 7.33
C SER A 102 1.91 -6.83 8.36
N CYS A 103 3.15 -6.55 8.78
CA CYS A 103 3.46 -5.43 9.67
C CYS A 103 3.08 -4.09 9.03
N MET A 104 3.36 -3.91 7.73
CA MET A 104 3.00 -2.67 7.06
C MET A 104 1.47 -2.46 7.01
N GLN A 105 0.69 -3.51 6.71
CA GLN A 105 -0.77 -3.44 6.73
C GLN A 105 -1.30 -3.12 8.14
N MET A 106 -0.66 -3.68 9.17
CA MET A 106 -1.03 -3.44 10.57
C MET A 106 -0.69 -2.03 11.05
N ALA A 107 0.40 -1.44 10.56
CA ALA A 107 0.81 -0.08 10.93
C ALA A 107 -0.05 1.01 10.28
N LEU A 108 -0.64 0.72 9.12
CA LEU A 108 -1.39 1.68 8.30
C LEU A 108 -2.45 2.51 9.07
N PRO A 109 -3.29 1.93 9.95
CA PRO A 109 -4.28 2.68 10.70
C PRO A 109 -3.71 3.74 11.65
N TYR A 110 -2.45 3.59 12.08
CA TYR A 110 -1.81 4.54 12.98
C TYR A 110 -1.24 5.75 12.23
N PHE A 111 -0.83 5.59 10.96
CA PHE A 111 -0.43 6.74 10.14
C PHE A 111 -1.62 7.63 9.77
N MET A 112 -2.81 7.06 9.62
CA MET A 112 -4.06 7.83 9.51
C MET A 112 -4.29 8.74 10.72
N ARG A 113 -3.72 8.42 11.89
CA ARG A 113 -3.80 9.20 13.12
C ARG A 113 -2.61 10.16 13.31
N GLY A 114 -1.77 10.33 12.29
CA GLY A 114 -0.69 11.31 12.28
C GLY A 114 0.69 10.78 12.68
N SER A 115 0.84 9.49 12.96
CA SER A 115 2.15 8.89 13.23
C SER A 115 3.02 8.81 11.97
N SER A 116 4.34 8.75 12.16
CA SER A 116 5.29 8.74 11.04
C SER A 116 5.38 7.38 10.34
N SER A 117 5.32 7.40 9.01
CA SER A 117 5.52 6.24 8.14
C SER A 117 6.98 6.08 7.66
N SER A 118 7.90 6.94 8.12
CA SER A 118 9.24 7.11 7.55
C SER A 118 10.11 5.86 7.59
N LYS A 119 10.12 5.08 8.70
CA LYS A 119 11.00 3.89 8.78
C LYS A 119 10.64 2.84 7.73
N PHE A 120 9.35 2.54 7.59
CA PHE A 120 8.85 1.62 6.57
C PHE A 120 9.14 2.12 5.15
N LEU A 121 8.87 3.41 4.85
CA LEU A 121 9.12 3.98 3.53
C LEU A 121 10.62 3.97 3.18
N ASN A 122 11.48 4.30 4.14
CA ASN A 122 12.93 4.26 3.96
C ASN A 122 13.43 2.85 3.72
N TYR A 123 12.94 1.86 4.47
CA TYR A 123 13.26 0.46 4.24
C TYR A 123 12.82 0.01 2.84
N PHE A 124 11.58 0.33 2.47
CA PHE A 124 11.02 -0.02 1.17
C PHE A 124 11.85 0.58 0.01
N ASN A 125 12.22 1.86 0.09
CA ASN A 125 13.00 2.52 -0.94
C ASN A 125 14.44 1.97 -1.04
N LYS A 126 15.08 1.66 0.09
CA LYS A 126 16.48 1.21 0.14
C LYS A 126 16.66 -0.27 -0.20
N HIS A 127 15.71 -1.12 0.19
CA HIS A 127 15.90 -2.57 0.17
C HIS A 127 14.94 -3.29 -0.78
N ILE A 128 13.71 -2.82 -0.94
CA ILE A 128 12.69 -3.50 -1.75
C ILE A 128 12.74 -3.05 -3.21
N ILE A 129 12.66 -1.74 -3.47
CA ILE A 129 12.59 -1.22 -4.85
C ILE A 129 13.81 -1.62 -5.70
N PRO A 130 15.07 -1.55 -5.22
CA PRO A 130 16.24 -1.87 -6.05
C PRO A 130 16.26 -3.31 -6.59
N VAL A 131 15.55 -4.23 -5.94
CA VAL A 131 15.45 -5.64 -6.32
C VAL A 131 14.04 -6.05 -6.72
N PHE A 132 13.15 -5.08 -6.97
CA PHE A 132 11.73 -5.29 -7.28
C PHE A 132 11.50 -6.31 -8.40
N ASP A 133 12.38 -6.33 -9.39
CA ASP A 133 12.28 -7.23 -10.54
C ASP A 133 12.54 -8.70 -10.23
N LYS A 134 13.21 -8.98 -9.11
CA LYS A 134 13.55 -10.34 -8.68
C LYS A 134 12.40 -11.03 -7.94
N PHE A 135 11.35 -10.28 -7.57
CA PHE A 135 10.20 -10.86 -6.89
C PHE A 135 9.26 -11.60 -7.86
N PRO A 136 8.54 -12.63 -7.38
CA PRO A 136 7.41 -13.21 -8.12
C PRO A 136 6.32 -12.16 -8.40
N GLU A 137 5.58 -12.32 -9.51
CA GLU A 137 4.53 -11.37 -9.95
C GLU A 137 3.43 -11.16 -8.90
N GLU A 138 3.06 -12.20 -8.16
CA GLU A 138 2.07 -12.14 -7.08
C GLU A 138 2.51 -11.21 -5.95
N ARG A 139 3.80 -11.24 -5.59
CA ARG A 139 4.39 -10.44 -4.51
C ARG A 139 4.65 -9.01 -4.93
N LYS A 140 5.09 -8.80 -6.17
CA LYS A 140 5.20 -7.44 -6.75
C LYS A 140 3.90 -6.66 -6.59
N LEU A 141 2.75 -7.28 -6.89
CA LEU A 141 1.46 -6.61 -6.74
C LEU A 141 1.17 -6.22 -5.29
N GLU A 142 1.41 -7.14 -4.37
CA GLU A 142 1.16 -6.94 -2.94
C GLU A 142 2.03 -5.83 -2.35
N LEU A 143 3.31 -5.79 -2.73
CA LEU A 143 4.24 -4.74 -2.34
C LEU A 143 3.82 -3.37 -2.89
N LEU A 144 3.40 -3.30 -4.16
CA LEU A 144 2.91 -2.06 -4.77
C LEU A 144 1.61 -1.56 -4.11
N LYS A 145 0.67 -2.44 -3.80
CA LYS A 145 -0.55 -2.08 -3.06
C LYS A 145 -0.24 -1.55 -1.67
N THR A 146 0.71 -2.19 -0.99
CA THR A 146 1.16 -1.77 0.34
C THR A 146 1.78 -0.37 0.28
N LEU A 147 2.65 -0.12 -0.71
CA LEU A 147 3.26 1.20 -0.91
C LEU A 147 2.23 2.27 -1.27
N ALA A 148 1.26 1.95 -2.14
CA ALA A 148 0.18 2.86 -2.48
C ALA A 148 -0.67 3.23 -1.26
N GLY A 149 -0.90 2.30 -0.33
CA GLY A 149 -1.56 2.61 0.95
C GLY A 149 -0.79 3.62 1.79
N TYR A 150 0.54 3.64 1.70
CA TYR A 150 1.40 4.52 2.50
C TYR A 150 1.62 5.90 1.86
N SER A 151 1.45 6.02 0.55
CA SER A 151 1.86 7.21 -0.20
C SER A 151 1.15 8.48 0.27
N SER A 152 -0.10 8.39 0.70
CA SER A 152 -0.89 9.51 1.25
C SER A 152 -0.36 10.00 2.61
N TYR A 153 0.32 9.14 3.37
CA TYR A 153 0.89 9.47 4.69
C TYR A 153 2.40 9.74 4.69
N ALA A 154 3.06 9.61 3.53
CA ALA A 154 4.48 9.89 3.39
C ALA A 154 4.80 11.38 3.69
N PRO A 155 5.78 11.69 4.55
CA PRO A 155 6.31 13.06 4.69
C PRO A 155 6.91 13.58 3.38
N ALA A 156 7.04 14.91 3.25
CA ALA A 156 7.62 15.53 2.04
C ALA A 156 9.07 15.09 1.79
N GLN A 157 9.86 14.90 2.85
CA GLN A 157 11.24 14.42 2.72
C GLN A 157 11.30 13.00 2.13
N ASP A 158 10.51 12.07 2.67
CA ASP A 158 10.47 10.69 2.17
C ASP A 158 9.88 10.64 0.77
N SER A 159 8.88 11.47 0.47
CA SER A 159 8.31 11.63 -0.86
C SER A 159 9.37 12.01 -1.89
N ARG A 160 10.25 12.96 -1.56
CA ARG A 160 11.36 13.38 -2.42
C ARG A 160 12.33 12.24 -2.71
N GLN A 161 12.60 11.39 -1.73
CA GLN A 161 13.54 10.26 -1.85
C GLN A 161 12.94 9.09 -2.63
N LEU A 162 11.64 8.86 -2.49
CA LEU A 162 10.93 7.74 -3.10
C LEU A 162 10.54 8.02 -4.55
N LEU A 163 10.17 9.27 -4.86
CA LEU A 163 9.63 9.67 -6.15
C LEU A 163 10.49 9.27 -7.37
N PRO A 164 11.84 9.40 -7.37
CA PRO A 164 12.67 8.95 -8.49
C PRO A 164 12.50 7.47 -8.82
N SER A 165 12.49 6.62 -7.79
CA SER A 165 12.31 5.17 -7.92
C SER A 165 10.93 4.82 -8.46
N ILE A 166 9.89 5.54 -8.03
CA ILE A 166 8.51 5.38 -8.54
C ILE A 166 8.40 5.79 -10.01
N VAL A 167 9.01 6.90 -10.41
CA VAL A 167 8.99 7.34 -11.82
C VAL A 167 9.72 6.34 -12.71
N GLN A 168 10.83 5.75 -12.24
CA GLN A 168 11.53 4.69 -12.99
C GLN A 168 10.65 3.44 -13.17
N LEU A 169 9.99 2.97 -12.11
CA LEU A 169 9.04 1.86 -12.19
C LEU A 169 7.86 2.19 -13.12
N LEU A 170 7.31 3.41 -13.05
CA LEU A 170 6.27 3.88 -13.97
C LEU A 170 6.74 3.82 -15.43
N LYS A 171 7.93 4.35 -15.75
CA LYS A 171 8.49 4.28 -17.11
C LYS A 171 8.73 2.84 -17.56
N LYS A 172 8.96 1.91 -16.63
CA LYS A 172 9.07 0.49 -16.94
C LYS A 172 7.72 -0.16 -17.30
N TYR A 173 6.67 0.14 -16.53
CA TYR A 173 5.35 -0.52 -16.69
C TYR A 173 4.34 0.26 -17.55
N MET A 174 4.63 1.52 -17.89
CA MET A 174 3.89 2.30 -18.87
C MET A 174 4.60 2.24 -20.22
N PRO A 175 4.12 1.45 -21.19
CA PRO A 175 4.79 1.28 -22.48
C PRO A 175 4.77 2.57 -23.30
N ARG A 176 5.73 2.69 -24.24
CA ARG A 176 5.73 3.77 -25.24
C ARG A 176 4.79 3.50 -26.40
N ARG A 177 4.41 2.24 -26.61
CA ARG A 177 3.60 1.79 -27.75
C ARG A 177 2.47 0.90 -27.29
N LYS A 178 1.32 0.99 -27.96
CA LYS A 178 0.10 0.23 -27.62
C LYS A 178 0.24 -1.30 -27.78
N THR A 179 1.29 -1.76 -28.45
CA THR A 179 1.53 -3.19 -28.74
C THR A 179 2.16 -3.94 -27.58
N GLU A 180 2.62 -3.25 -26.55
CA GLU A 180 3.20 -3.83 -25.35
C GLU A 180 2.09 -4.06 -24.31
N ASP A 181 2.02 -5.27 -23.74
CA ASP A 181 1.08 -5.58 -22.67
C ASP A 181 1.43 -4.78 -21.40
N ALA A 182 0.48 -3.98 -20.93
CA ALA A 182 0.62 -3.22 -19.69
C ALA A 182 -0.09 -3.93 -18.54
N ASN A 183 0.63 -4.15 -17.43
CA ASN A 183 0.01 -4.64 -16.20
C ASN A 183 -0.73 -3.48 -15.50
N LEU A 184 -2.01 -3.33 -15.80
CA LEU A 184 -2.83 -2.22 -15.28
C LEU A 184 -2.92 -2.18 -13.76
N ASN A 185 -2.79 -3.32 -13.06
CA ASN A 185 -2.76 -3.32 -11.59
C ASN A 185 -1.51 -2.64 -11.04
N TYR A 186 -0.36 -2.82 -11.71
CA TYR A 186 0.89 -2.18 -11.31
C TYR A 186 0.83 -0.70 -11.62
N VAL A 187 0.35 -0.36 -12.81
CA VAL A 187 0.20 1.03 -13.25
C VAL A 187 -0.75 1.79 -12.33
N GLU A 188 -1.89 1.21 -11.93
CA GLU A 188 -2.80 1.80 -10.93
C GLU A 188 -2.06 2.14 -9.62
N CYS A 189 -1.40 1.15 -9.01
CA CYS A 189 -0.72 1.35 -7.72
C CYS A 189 0.41 2.40 -7.84
N LEU A 190 1.16 2.36 -8.93
CA LEU A 190 2.28 3.28 -9.17
C LEU A 190 1.80 4.70 -9.50
N LEU A 191 0.74 4.87 -10.29
CA LEU A 191 0.17 6.19 -10.58
C LEU A 191 -0.47 6.80 -9.33
N TYR A 192 -1.18 6.02 -8.53
CA TYR A 192 -1.71 6.45 -7.25
C TYR A 192 -0.59 6.92 -6.32
N THR A 193 0.48 6.12 -6.20
CA THR A 193 1.67 6.47 -5.42
C THR A 193 2.28 7.77 -5.95
N PHE A 194 2.55 7.85 -7.25
CA PHE A 194 3.14 9.02 -7.90
C PHE A 194 2.32 10.29 -7.68
N HIS A 195 1.00 10.21 -7.77
CA HIS A 195 0.10 11.34 -7.54
C HIS A 195 0.30 11.94 -6.14
N HIS A 196 0.26 11.10 -5.10
CA HIS A 196 0.40 11.55 -3.71
C HIS A 196 1.79 12.10 -3.40
N LEU A 197 2.85 11.45 -3.89
CA LEU A 197 4.21 11.91 -3.65
C LEU A 197 4.50 13.22 -4.39
N SER A 198 4.06 13.32 -5.65
CA SER A 198 4.25 14.51 -6.48
C SER A 198 3.55 15.74 -5.91
N HIS A 199 2.36 15.58 -5.34
CA HIS A 199 1.64 16.67 -4.67
C HIS A 199 2.41 17.25 -3.47
N LYS A 200 3.22 16.42 -2.79
CA LYS A 200 4.03 16.83 -1.63
C LYS A 200 5.36 17.43 -2.02
N THR A 201 5.90 17.02 -3.17
CA THR A 201 7.18 17.49 -3.70
C THR A 201 7.07 17.85 -5.17
N PRO A 202 6.27 18.87 -5.51
CA PRO A 202 5.99 19.25 -6.89
C PRO A 202 7.27 19.54 -7.68
N ASN A 203 8.19 20.32 -7.10
CA ASN A 203 9.43 20.73 -7.78
C ASN A 203 10.32 19.54 -8.18
N SER A 204 10.23 18.42 -7.46
CA SER A 204 10.99 17.20 -7.80
C SER A 204 10.48 16.53 -9.09
N THR A 205 9.26 16.84 -9.53
CA THR A 205 8.71 16.29 -10.79
C THR A 205 9.31 16.93 -12.05
N ASN A 206 9.98 18.08 -11.92
CA ASN A 206 10.58 18.79 -13.06
C ASN A 206 11.69 17.95 -13.70
N SER A 207 12.72 17.57 -12.94
CA SER A 207 13.82 16.76 -13.49
C SER A 207 13.39 15.32 -13.84
N LEU A 208 12.36 14.79 -13.19
CA LEU A 208 11.90 13.40 -13.38
C LEU A 208 10.96 13.23 -14.59
N CYS A 209 10.01 14.16 -14.73
CA CYS A 209 8.90 14.09 -15.68
C CYS A 209 8.83 15.30 -16.62
N GLY A 210 9.73 16.28 -16.50
CA GLY A 210 9.72 17.50 -17.30
C GLY A 210 8.59 18.48 -16.97
N TYR A 211 7.94 18.32 -15.81
CA TYR A 211 6.85 19.20 -15.37
C TYR A 211 7.40 20.55 -14.93
N LYS A 212 7.08 21.59 -15.69
CA LYS A 212 7.40 22.98 -15.34
C LYS A 212 6.37 23.49 -14.35
N ILE A 213 6.81 23.72 -13.12
CA ILE A 213 5.99 24.30 -12.06
C ILE A 213 6.50 25.70 -11.81
N VAL A 214 5.63 26.68 -12.00
CA VAL A 214 5.95 28.10 -11.82
C VAL A 214 5.34 28.51 -10.51
N THR A 215 6.15 28.49 -9.45
CA THR A 215 5.75 28.94 -8.10
C THR A 215 6.02 30.44 -7.90
N GLY A 216 6.68 31.10 -8.85
CA GLY A 216 7.11 32.49 -8.77
C GLY A 216 8.44 32.67 -8.04
N GLN A 217 9.12 31.58 -7.66
CA GLN A 217 10.40 31.61 -6.96
C GLN A 217 11.57 31.76 -7.95
N PRO A 218 12.67 32.46 -7.58
CA PRO A 218 13.85 32.59 -8.44
C PRO A 218 14.47 31.25 -8.86
N SER A 219 14.34 30.22 -8.01
CA SER A 219 14.75 28.85 -8.28
C SER A 219 13.98 28.18 -9.42
N ASP A 220 12.79 28.68 -9.79
CA ASP A 220 11.99 28.15 -10.90
C ASP A 220 12.62 28.46 -12.28
N ARG A 221 13.65 29.33 -12.31
CA ARG A 221 14.25 29.90 -13.53
C ARG A 221 15.65 29.37 -13.86
N LEU A 222 16.15 28.37 -13.13
CA LEU A 222 17.42 27.70 -13.42
C LEU A 222 17.06 26.33 -14.03
N GLY A 223 17.12 26.11 -15.33
CA GLY A 223 18.27 26.25 -16.24
C GLY A 223 18.48 24.98 -17.08
N GLU A 224 17.78 23.87 -16.78
CA GLU A 224 17.85 22.62 -17.54
C GLU A 224 16.58 22.38 -18.37
N ASP A 225 16.76 22.00 -19.63
CA ASP A 225 15.68 21.63 -20.53
C ASP A 225 15.29 20.17 -20.36
N PHE A 226 14.15 19.92 -19.72
CA PHE A 226 13.58 18.59 -19.53
C PHE A 226 12.45 18.26 -20.53
N SER A 227 12.40 18.95 -21.68
CA SER A 227 11.34 18.75 -22.68
C SER A 227 11.27 17.31 -23.20
N GLU A 228 12.40 16.61 -23.31
CA GLU A 228 12.41 15.19 -23.66
C GLU A 228 11.80 14.29 -22.57
N ASN A 229 12.02 14.61 -21.29
CA ASN A 229 11.39 13.89 -20.18
C ASN A 229 9.88 14.13 -20.16
N TYR A 230 9.46 15.37 -20.43
CA TYR A 230 8.05 15.74 -20.58
C TYR A 230 7.38 14.97 -21.71
N LYS A 231 8.02 14.97 -22.88
CA LYS A 231 7.52 14.26 -24.06
C LYS A 231 7.40 12.76 -23.81
N ASP A 232 8.47 12.12 -23.31
CA ASP A 232 8.47 10.69 -22.99
C ASP A 232 7.37 10.32 -21.99
N PHE A 233 7.25 11.08 -20.89
CA PHE A 233 6.28 10.76 -19.84
C PHE A 233 4.84 10.97 -20.31
N THR A 234 4.57 12.06 -21.04
CA THR A 234 3.25 12.38 -21.60
C THR A 234 2.82 11.35 -22.65
N GLU A 235 3.72 10.93 -23.55
CA GLU A 235 3.44 9.88 -24.55
C GLU A 235 3.08 8.54 -23.90
N ARG A 236 3.77 8.17 -22.82
CA ARG A 236 3.47 6.96 -22.03
C ARG A 236 2.11 7.05 -21.33
N LEU A 237 1.78 8.20 -20.73
CA LEU A 237 0.47 8.44 -20.12
C LEU A 237 -0.66 8.34 -21.15
N SER A 238 -0.49 8.94 -22.33
CA SER A 238 -1.46 8.84 -23.43
C SER A 238 -1.63 7.39 -23.91
N THR A 239 -0.53 6.64 -24.02
CA THR A 239 -0.55 5.22 -24.38
C THR A 239 -1.34 4.40 -23.35
N ILE A 240 -1.11 4.62 -22.06
CA ILE A 240 -1.86 3.97 -20.98
C ILE A 240 -3.34 4.34 -21.03
N GLU A 241 -3.68 5.61 -21.23
CA GLU A 241 -5.07 6.05 -21.32
C GLU A 241 -5.83 5.28 -22.42
N GLU A 242 -5.20 5.06 -23.56
CA GLU A 242 -5.78 4.29 -24.67
C GLU A 242 -5.90 2.79 -24.37
N ILE A 243 -4.85 2.18 -23.79
CA ILE A 243 -4.87 0.77 -23.36
C ILE A 243 -6.02 0.55 -22.37
N VAL A 244 -6.17 1.44 -21.40
CA VAL A 244 -7.23 1.35 -20.38
C VAL A 244 -8.61 1.52 -21.01
N LYS A 245 -8.80 2.47 -21.95
CA LYS A 245 -10.07 2.62 -22.68
C LYS A 245 -10.46 1.35 -23.45
N VAL A 246 -9.49 0.68 -24.09
CA VAL A 246 -9.73 -0.60 -24.79
C VAL A 246 -10.08 -1.70 -23.79
N SER A 247 -9.33 -1.82 -22.70
CA SER A 247 -9.59 -2.81 -21.64
C SER A 247 -10.98 -2.62 -21.02
N MET A 248 -11.35 -1.39 -20.69
CA MET A 248 -12.65 -1.04 -20.11
C MET A 248 -13.81 -1.40 -21.04
N LYS A 249 -13.69 -1.17 -22.34
CA LYS A 249 -14.68 -1.62 -23.34
C LYS A 249 -14.82 -3.14 -23.35
N LYS A 250 -13.70 -3.88 -23.39
CA LYS A 250 -13.70 -5.35 -23.37
C LYS A 250 -14.37 -5.90 -22.10
N LEU A 251 -14.02 -5.37 -20.93
CA LEU A 251 -14.58 -5.79 -19.64
C LEU A 251 -16.07 -5.48 -19.53
N THR A 252 -16.52 -4.34 -20.05
CA THR A 252 -17.95 -3.95 -20.06
C THR A 252 -18.77 -4.88 -20.95
N GLN A 253 -18.23 -5.22 -22.12
CA GLN A 253 -18.85 -6.21 -23.01
C GLN A 253 -18.90 -7.59 -22.34
N GLY A 254 -17.78 -8.07 -21.79
CA GLY A 254 -17.72 -9.34 -21.07
C GLY A 254 -18.70 -9.42 -19.90
N MET A 255 -18.89 -8.33 -19.15
CA MET A 255 -19.91 -8.27 -18.08
C MET A 255 -21.33 -8.51 -18.61
N THR A 256 -21.65 -7.95 -19.77
CA THR A 256 -22.95 -8.16 -20.43
C THR A 256 -23.13 -9.62 -20.84
N GLU A 257 -22.06 -10.26 -21.31
CA GLU A 257 -22.05 -11.68 -21.68
C GLU A 257 -22.20 -12.58 -20.46
N HIS A 258 -21.48 -12.32 -19.36
CA HIS A 258 -21.62 -13.06 -18.10
C HIS A 258 -23.04 -12.95 -17.52
N ASN A 259 -23.69 -11.78 -17.61
CA ASN A 259 -25.08 -11.59 -17.16
C ASN A 259 -26.10 -12.43 -17.97
N LYS A 260 -25.83 -12.63 -19.26
CA LYS A 260 -26.63 -13.56 -20.09
C LYS A 260 -26.34 -15.00 -19.71
N ALA A 261 -25.06 -15.35 -19.55
CA ALA A 261 -24.62 -16.70 -19.21
C ALA A 261 -25.16 -17.17 -17.85
N ILE A 262 -25.16 -16.32 -16.82
CA ILE A 262 -25.66 -16.69 -15.48
C ILE A 262 -27.17 -16.96 -15.50
N SER A 263 -27.92 -16.24 -16.34
CA SER A 263 -29.36 -16.43 -16.52
C SER A 263 -29.68 -17.72 -17.28
N ALA A 264 -28.78 -18.16 -18.17
CA ALA A 264 -28.90 -19.39 -18.94
C ALA A 264 -28.35 -20.64 -18.22
N ALA A 265 -27.56 -20.45 -17.16
CA ALA A 265 -26.90 -21.54 -16.43
C ALA A 265 -27.92 -22.40 -15.65
N LYS A 266 -27.86 -23.72 -15.88
CA LYS A 266 -28.80 -24.69 -15.31
C LYS A 266 -28.33 -25.33 -14.00
N THR A 267 -27.03 -25.24 -13.69
CA THR A 267 -26.43 -25.85 -12.50
C THR A 267 -25.87 -24.77 -11.59
N GLU A 268 -25.88 -25.03 -10.28
CA GLU A 268 -25.31 -24.10 -9.30
C GLU A 268 -23.79 -23.95 -9.45
N ASP A 269 -23.08 -25.01 -9.81
CA ASP A 269 -21.63 -24.96 -10.07
C ASP A 269 -21.28 -24.04 -11.24
N ALA A 270 -22.03 -24.10 -12.35
CA ALA A 270 -21.83 -23.20 -13.49
C ALA A 270 -22.14 -21.75 -13.12
N LYS A 271 -23.19 -21.50 -12.34
CA LYS A 271 -23.49 -20.16 -11.81
C LYS A 271 -22.37 -19.65 -10.91
N ALA A 272 -21.78 -20.51 -10.08
CA ALA A 272 -20.68 -20.13 -9.19
C ALA A 272 -19.43 -19.71 -9.98
N GLN A 273 -19.07 -20.46 -11.03
CA GLN A 273 -17.95 -20.10 -11.92
C GLN A 273 -18.18 -18.76 -12.62
N ILE A 274 -19.37 -18.55 -13.19
CA ILE A 274 -19.72 -17.28 -13.87
C ILE A 274 -19.68 -16.11 -12.88
N LYS A 275 -20.17 -16.30 -11.65
CA LYS A 275 -20.07 -15.27 -10.59
C LYS A 275 -18.62 -14.90 -10.27
N GLN A 276 -17.71 -15.89 -10.25
CA GLN A 276 -16.29 -15.63 -10.04
C GLN A 276 -15.70 -14.79 -11.17
N GLU A 277 -16.07 -15.07 -12.43
CA GLU A 277 -15.67 -14.25 -13.59
C GLU A 277 -16.26 -12.83 -13.53
N GLN A 278 -17.52 -12.67 -13.12
CA GLN A 278 -18.12 -11.36 -12.88
C GLN A 278 -17.37 -10.56 -11.82
N GLN A 279 -16.92 -11.20 -10.74
CA GLN A 279 -16.13 -10.56 -9.70
C GLN A 279 -14.76 -10.12 -10.23
N LYS A 280 -14.09 -10.94 -11.04
CA LYS A 280 -12.84 -10.58 -11.73
C LYS A 280 -13.04 -9.39 -12.67
N SER A 281 -14.09 -9.41 -13.49
CA SER A 281 -14.43 -8.31 -14.40
C SER A 281 -14.78 -7.02 -13.67
N THR A 282 -15.52 -7.10 -12.55
CA THR A 282 -15.81 -5.94 -11.68
C THR A 282 -14.53 -5.35 -11.10
N THR A 283 -13.62 -6.21 -10.63
CA THR A 283 -12.32 -5.77 -10.11
C THR A 283 -11.49 -5.09 -11.20
N GLY A 284 -11.44 -5.68 -12.40
CA GLY A 284 -10.75 -5.10 -13.55
C GLY A 284 -11.31 -3.72 -13.96
N LEU A 285 -12.64 -3.56 -13.96
CA LEU A 285 -13.28 -2.27 -14.24
C LEU A 285 -12.89 -1.20 -13.21
N ARG A 286 -12.81 -1.56 -11.93
CA ARG A 286 -12.34 -0.65 -10.87
C ARG A 286 -10.90 -0.19 -11.13
N VAL A 287 -10.00 -1.13 -11.44
CA VAL A 287 -8.60 -0.83 -11.78
C VAL A 287 -8.52 0.11 -12.97
N CYS A 288 -9.30 -0.14 -14.04
CA CYS A 288 -9.36 0.75 -15.20
C CYS A 288 -9.85 2.16 -14.84
N ASN A 289 -10.91 2.28 -14.06
CA ASN A 289 -11.45 3.58 -13.65
C ASN A 289 -10.44 4.38 -12.83
N ASN A 290 -9.80 3.73 -11.85
CA ASN A 290 -8.76 4.35 -11.02
C ASN A 290 -7.56 4.77 -11.87
N THR A 291 -7.12 3.90 -12.79
CA THR A 291 -6.00 4.21 -13.70
C THR A 291 -6.33 5.43 -14.59
N ILE A 292 -7.55 5.53 -15.13
CA ILE A 292 -7.97 6.71 -15.91
C ILE A 292 -7.94 7.97 -15.05
N HIS A 293 -8.48 7.88 -13.83
CA HIS A 293 -8.51 9.00 -12.89
C HIS A 293 -7.09 9.49 -12.57
N ASP A 294 -6.19 8.58 -12.19
CA ASP A 294 -4.84 8.92 -11.77
C ASP A 294 -3.96 9.34 -12.96
N THR A 295 -4.20 8.80 -14.16
CA THR A 295 -3.59 9.27 -15.41
C THR A 295 -3.99 10.73 -15.69
N ALA A 296 -5.28 11.05 -15.58
CA ALA A 296 -5.77 12.41 -15.74
C ALA A 296 -5.22 13.36 -14.66
N ALA A 297 -5.06 12.87 -13.43
CA ALA A 297 -4.43 13.63 -12.35
C ALA A 297 -2.95 13.89 -12.64
N ALA A 298 -2.22 12.91 -13.19
CA ALA A 298 -0.82 13.06 -13.57
C ALA A 298 -0.63 14.17 -14.63
N PHE A 299 -1.48 14.21 -15.66
CA PHE A 299 -1.47 15.30 -16.65
C PHE A 299 -1.70 16.68 -16.03
N LYS A 300 -2.43 16.75 -14.91
CA LYS A 300 -2.77 18.01 -14.25
C LYS A 300 -1.71 18.50 -13.28
N ILE A 301 -0.74 17.68 -12.86
CA ILE A 301 0.30 18.06 -11.88
C ILE A 301 0.97 19.41 -12.19
N PRO A 302 1.39 19.72 -13.45
CA PRO A 302 1.99 21.02 -13.78
C PRO A 302 1.07 22.23 -13.54
N TYR A 303 -0.25 22.00 -13.48
CA TYR A 303 -1.28 23.04 -13.45
C TYR A 303 -1.93 23.22 -12.08
N ILE A 304 -1.55 22.42 -11.06
CA ILE A 304 -2.17 22.48 -9.71
C ILE A 304 -1.74 23.74 -8.94
N TYR A 305 -0.65 24.39 -9.33
CA TYR A 305 -0.09 25.56 -8.65
C TYR A 305 -0.41 26.90 -9.35
N TRP A 306 -1.45 26.92 -10.19
CA TRP A 306 -2.03 28.11 -10.82
C TRP A 306 -3.48 28.28 -10.41
#